data_AF-A0A520IUE1-F1
#
_entry.id   AF-A0A520IUE1-F1
#
_cell.length_a   1.000
_cell.length_b   1.000
_cell.length_c   1.000
_cell.angle_alpha   90.00
_cell.angle_beta   90.00
_cell.angle_gamma   90.00
#
_symmetry.space_group_name_H-M   'P 1'
#
loop_
_entity.id
_entity.type
_entity.pdbx_description
1 polymer ?
#
loop_
_entity_poly.entity_id
_entity_poly.type
_entity_poly.pdbx_seq_one_letter_code
_entity_poly.pdbx_strand_id
1 'polypeptide(L)'
;TPQQIKGGAGNPLEVDVVALDWKWLFIYPEYGIATVNELAAPVDRPIKFKLTSSSVMNAFYIPALAGMIYSMPGMETTLHAVINKPGTYEGFSSNYSGAGFSGMRFRFYGRSNAGFQAWVDRIKSGGGGLDRAKYQQLVKPTEKVPVMRFGAVDPGLFKAIVEQCVAAGKPCMSDLMAHDTKGGMTMPGVNGGHGPQESGVRPEGALLKDGDEKGSGKHWSAPADIKRDGGTRTPGQPDNRDHTMLAPHTLPGSRPVAVG
;
A
#
# COMPACT_ATOMS: atom_id res chain seq x y z
N THR A 1 1.34 31.57 4.94
CA THR A 1 2.18 31.81 3.74
C THR A 1 2.88 30.51 3.40
N PRO A 2 2.68 29.91 2.22
CA PRO A 2 3.43 28.72 1.81
C PRO A 2 4.92 29.10 1.74
N GLN A 3 5.77 28.45 2.53
CA GLN A 3 7.21 28.65 2.49
C GLN A 3 7.74 28.19 1.13
N GLN A 4 8.21 29.14 0.32
CA GLN A 4 8.94 28.84 -0.91
C GLN A 4 10.18 28.01 -0.56
N ILE A 5 10.30 26.87 -1.24
CA ILE A 5 11.48 25.99 -1.23
C ILE A 5 12.64 26.79 -1.82
N LYS A 6 13.49 27.40 -0.99
CA LYS A 6 14.82 27.86 -1.42
C LYS A 6 15.67 26.62 -1.67
N GLY A 7 15.55 26.07 -2.88
CA GLY A 7 16.39 24.96 -3.33
C GLY A 7 17.84 25.43 -3.41
N GLY A 8 18.67 25.00 -2.45
CA GLY A 8 20.11 24.98 -2.67
C GLY A 8 20.42 24.16 -3.92
N ALA A 9 21.29 24.67 -4.79
CA ALA A 9 21.68 24.07 -6.06
C ALA A 9 22.45 22.74 -5.86
N GLY A 10 21.72 21.68 -5.50
CA GLY A 10 22.23 20.33 -5.33
C GLY A 10 21.11 19.31 -5.45
N ASN A 11 21.46 18.08 -5.83
CA ASN A 11 20.48 17.00 -5.95
C ASN A 11 19.71 16.81 -4.63
N PRO A 12 18.37 16.66 -4.68
CA PRO A 12 17.58 16.40 -3.48
C PRO A 12 18.06 15.11 -2.81
N LEU A 13 18.06 15.08 -1.48
CA LEU A 13 18.32 13.85 -0.74
C LEU A 13 17.14 12.90 -0.95
N GLU A 14 17.35 11.75 -1.57
CA GLU A 14 16.32 10.73 -1.67
C GLU A 14 16.29 9.84 -0.41
N VAL A 15 15.10 9.68 0.16
CA VAL A 15 14.85 8.77 1.28
C VAL A 15 13.62 7.93 0.99
N ASP A 16 13.80 6.63 0.96
CA ASP A 16 12.71 5.67 0.79
C ASP A 16 12.16 5.32 2.18
N VAL A 17 10.86 5.48 2.37
CA VAL A 17 10.15 5.30 3.63
C VAL A 17 9.18 4.14 3.47
N VAL A 18 9.27 3.16 4.36
CA VAL A 18 8.37 2.01 4.37
C VAL A 18 7.66 1.97 5.71
N ALA A 19 6.33 2.08 5.68
CA ALA A 19 5.50 1.84 6.84
C ALA A 19 5.37 0.32 7.04
N LEU A 20 5.91 -0.17 8.16
CA LEU A 20 5.73 -1.55 8.62
C LEU A 20 4.71 -1.57 9.77
N ASP A 21 4.35 -2.76 10.25
CA ASP A 21 3.49 -2.90 11.43
C ASP A 21 4.18 -2.31 12.68
N TRP A 22 3.76 -1.07 13.01
CA TRP A 22 4.12 -0.27 14.20
C TRP A 22 5.59 0.16 14.30
N LYS A 23 6.26 0.30 13.15
CA LYS A 23 7.63 0.81 13.02
C LYS A 23 7.86 1.40 11.64
N TRP A 24 8.80 2.32 11.56
CA TRP A 24 9.18 3.00 10.31
C TRP A 24 10.55 2.53 9.86
N LEU A 25 10.63 2.06 8.61
CA LEU A 25 11.89 1.74 7.96
C LEU A 25 12.26 2.88 7.00
N PHE A 26 13.49 3.38 7.11
CA PHE A 26 14.05 4.40 6.24
C PHE A 26 15.25 3.81 5.50
N ILE A 27 15.26 3.92 4.18
CA ILE A 27 16.35 3.45 3.32
C ILE A 27 16.92 4.67 2.59
N TYR A 28 18.25 4.78 2.59
CA TYR A 28 18.97 5.83 1.89
C TYR A 28 19.69 5.20 0.69
N PRO A 29 19.05 5.17 -0.49
CA PRO A 29 19.59 4.47 -1.66
C PRO A 29 20.96 5.02 -2.10
N GLU A 30 21.16 6.35 -2.03
CA GLU A 30 22.44 7.00 -2.36
C GLU A 30 23.60 6.52 -1.46
N TYR A 31 23.30 6.13 -0.21
CA TYR A 31 24.30 5.75 0.78
C TYR A 31 24.36 4.24 1.05
N GLY A 32 23.37 3.48 0.57
CA GLY A 32 23.26 2.03 0.80
C GLY A 32 22.99 1.65 2.26
N ILE A 33 22.40 2.53 3.05
CA ILE A 33 22.12 2.30 4.48
C ILE A 33 20.62 2.27 4.76
N ALA A 34 20.22 1.64 5.87
CA ALA A 34 18.86 1.72 6.38
C ALA A 34 18.80 1.90 7.89
N THR A 35 17.71 2.49 8.36
CA THR A 35 17.44 2.72 9.78
C THR A 35 15.99 2.43 10.12
N VAL A 36 15.74 2.00 11.35
CA VAL A 36 14.38 1.79 11.89
C VAL A 36 14.13 2.82 12.98
N ASN A 37 13.01 3.53 12.90
CA ASN A 37 12.56 4.55 13.86
C ASN A 37 13.52 5.75 14.07
N GLU A 38 14.50 5.92 13.20
CA GLU A 38 15.44 7.05 13.19
C GLU A 38 15.64 7.56 11.77
N LEU A 39 15.51 8.87 11.57
CA LEU A 39 15.69 9.58 10.31
C LEU A 39 16.59 10.79 10.53
N ALA A 40 17.54 11.05 9.63
CA ALA A 40 18.39 12.24 9.69
C ALA A 40 18.46 12.89 8.31
N ALA A 41 18.51 14.21 8.28
CA ALA A 41 18.69 14.96 7.06
C ALA A 41 19.51 16.23 7.28
N PRO A 42 20.26 16.68 6.27
CA PRO A 42 20.92 17.97 6.31
C PRO A 42 19.91 19.12 6.27
N VAL A 43 20.19 20.18 7.02
CA VAL A 43 19.43 21.45 6.95
C VAL A 43 19.66 22.15 5.62
N ASP A 44 18.65 22.90 5.18
CA ASP A 44 18.65 23.70 3.94
C ASP A 44 18.86 22.90 2.63
N ARG A 45 18.73 21.56 2.68
CA ARG A 45 18.70 20.70 1.49
C ARG A 45 17.28 20.20 1.22
N PRO A 46 16.80 20.23 -0.04
CA PRO A 46 15.58 19.54 -0.43
C PRO A 46 15.66 18.03 -0.18
N ILE A 47 14.63 17.48 0.45
CA ILE A 47 14.48 16.05 0.70
C ILE A 47 13.29 15.55 -0.12
N LYS A 48 13.48 14.44 -0.82
CA LYS A 48 12.43 13.72 -1.54
C LYS A 48 12.18 12.40 -0.84
N PHE A 49 11.06 12.32 -0.12
CA PHE A 49 10.59 11.09 0.48
C PHE A 49 9.77 10.30 -0.55
N LYS A 50 10.14 9.04 -0.78
CA LYS A 50 9.30 8.07 -1.49
C LYS A 50 8.70 7.13 -0.46
N LEU A 51 7.38 7.07 -0.35
CA LEU A 51 6.72 6.35 0.71
C LEU A 51 5.91 5.19 0.16
N THR A 52 5.94 4.08 0.86
CA THR A 52 5.06 2.93 0.63
C THR A 52 4.71 2.28 1.98
N SER A 53 3.75 1.37 1.97
CA SER A 53 3.43 0.55 3.14
C SER A 53 3.57 -0.94 2.81
N SER A 54 3.98 -1.74 3.80
CA SER A 54 4.03 -3.19 3.63
C SER A 54 2.71 -3.90 3.92
N SER A 55 1.85 -3.30 4.76
CA SER A 55 0.68 -3.98 5.34
C SER A 55 -0.60 -3.16 5.19
N VAL A 56 -0.77 -2.11 5.99
CA VAL A 56 -1.98 -1.29 6.07
C VAL A 56 -1.70 0.16 5.74
N MET A 57 -2.73 0.92 5.38
CA MET A 57 -2.57 2.35 5.14
C MET A 57 -2.06 3.07 6.39
N ASN A 58 -1.01 3.86 6.25
CA ASN A 58 -0.42 4.69 7.31
C ASN A 58 -0.29 6.13 6.84
N ALA A 59 -0.19 7.07 7.78
CA ALA A 59 0.00 8.48 7.44
C ALA A 59 1.30 9.00 8.04
N PHE A 60 2.29 9.25 7.19
CA PHE A 60 3.58 9.78 7.60
C PHE A 60 3.45 11.27 7.92
N TYR A 61 3.77 11.64 9.16
CA TYR A 61 3.67 13.02 9.61
C TYR A 61 4.87 13.46 10.45
N ILE A 62 5.45 14.60 10.06
CA ILE A 62 6.47 15.31 10.83
C ILE A 62 5.97 16.75 10.98
N PRO A 63 5.44 17.16 12.15
CA PRO A 63 4.87 18.50 12.34
C PRO A 63 5.82 19.63 11.96
N ALA A 64 7.12 19.43 12.20
CA ALA A 64 8.16 20.41 11.88
C ALA A 64 8.41 20.62 10.38
N LEU A 65 7.99 19.68 9.53
CA LEU A 65 8.13 19.75 8.07
C LEU A 65 6.83 20.20 7.37
N ALA A 66 5.77 20.50 8.13
CA ALA A 66 4.44 20.94 7.66
C ALA A 66 3.75 20.02 6.63
N GLY A 67 4.32 18.86 6.30
CA GLY A 67 3.80 17.89 5.33
C GLY A 67 3.29 16.62 6.02
N MET A 68 2.08 16.21 5.63
CA MET A 68 1.50 14.91 5.96
C MET A 68 1.17 14.20 4.66
N ILE A 69 1.51 12.92 4.54
CA ILE A 69 1.18 12.12 3.35
C ILE A 69 0.81 10.69 3.74
N TYR A 70 -0.13 10.10 3.00
CA TYR A 70 -0.49 8.71 3.16
C TYR A 70 0.51 7.78 2.46
N SER A 71 0.70 6.61 3.05
CA SER A 71 1.49 5.51 2.54
C SER A 71 0.58 4.29 2.41
N MET A 72 0.56 3.67 1.23
CA MET A 72 -0.34 2.58 0.89
C MET A 72 0.46 1.41 0.30
N PRO A 73 0.05 0.15 0.57
CA PRO A 73 0.70 -1.00 -0.03
C PRO A 73 0.47 -1.05 -1.53
N GLY A 74 1.50 -1.44 -2.29
CA GLY A 74 1.42 -1.55 -3.75
C GLY A 74 1.56 -0.24 -4.51
N MET A 75 1.74 0.89 -3.81
CA MET A 75 1.88 2.21 -4.44
C MET A 75 3.05 2.98 -3.82
N GLU A 76 3.62 3.89 -4.60
CA GLU A 76 4.61 4.86 -4.17
C GLU A 76 3.97 6.26 -4.12
N THR A 77 4.06 6.93 -2.98
CA THR A 77 3.70 8.35 -2.84
C THR A 77 4.96 9.18 -2.63
N THR A 78 4.98 10.43 -3.09
CA THR A 78 6.15 11.30 -2.96
C THR A 78 5.83 12.53 -2.10
N LEU A 79 6.71 12.85 -1.16
CA LEU A 79 6.66 14.08 -0.37
C LEU A 79 7.98 14.85 -0.49
N HIS A 80 7.88 16.14 -0.79
CA HIS A 80 9.01 17.05 -0.78
C HIS A 80 9.01 17.88 0.50
N ALA A 81 10.15 17.95 1.17
CA ALA A 81 10.31 18.73 2.38
C ALA A 81 11.68 19.41 2.46
N VAL A 82 11.77 20.46 3.25
CA VAL A 82 13.02 21.11 3.62
C VAL A 82 12.97 21.40 5.12
N ILE A 83 14.08 21.15 5.82
CA ILE A 83 14.25 21.55 7.21
C ILE A 83 15.23 22.73 7.30
N ASN A 84 14.75 23.87 7.81
CA ASN A 84 15.53 25.11 7.84
C ASN A 84 16.27 25.33 9.17
N LYS A 85 16.03 24.50 10.18
CA LYS A 85 16.62 24.64 11.51
C LYS A 85 17.20 23.31 11.99
N PRO A 86 18.44 23.29 12.49
CA PRO A 86 18.99 22.09 13.10
C PRO A 86 18.25 21.80 14.41
N GLY A 87 18.02 20.53 14.71
CA GLY A 87 17.24 20.14 15.87
C GLY A 87 16.84 18.67 15.84
N THR A 88 16.20 18.25 16.94
CA THR A 88 15.54 16.95 17.01
C THR A 88 14.05 17.18 16.99
N TYR A 89 13.39 16.57 16.02
CA TYR A 89 11.96 16.63 15.81
C TYR A 89 11.37 15.25 15.97
N GLU A 90 10.07 15.22 16.20
CA GLU A 90 9.31 13.99 16.34
C GLU A 90 8.46 13.78 15.10
N GLY A 91 8.49 12.56 14.58
CA GLY A 91 7.56 12.10 13.56
C GLY A 91 6.75 10.93 14.09
N PHE A 92 5.52 10.79 13.60
CA PHE A 92 4.60 9.76 14.03
C PHE A 92 3.62 9.40 12.91
N SER A 93 2.95 8.25 13.06
CA SER A 93 1.82 7.93 12.20
C SER A 93 0.56 8.68 12.67
N SER A 94 -0.12 9.39 11.78
CA SER A 94 -1.40 10.08 12.09
C SER A 94 -2.65 9.26 11.74
N ASN A 95 -2.52 8.06 11.19
CA ASN A 95 -3.64 7.19 10.81
C ASN A 95 -3.62 5.87 11.60
N TYR A 96 -4.76 5.53 12.23
CA TYR A 96 -4.88 4.32 13.04
C TYR A 96 -4.57 3.05 12.23
N SER A 97 -3.60 2.27 12.72
CA SER A 97 -3.09 1.06 12.06
C SER A 97 -3.10 -0.18 12.97
N GLY A 98 -3.93 -0.17 14.03
CA GLY A 98 -4.07 -1.29 14.98
C GLY A 98 -3.41 -1.07 16.35
N ALA A 99 -3.20 -2.15 17.10
CA ALA A 99 -2.85 -2.14 18.54
C ALA A 99 -1.58 -1.32 18.86
N GLY A 100 -0.49 -1.53 18.12
CA GLY A 100 0.79 -0.84 18.33
C GLY A 100 0.87 0.58 17.76
N PHE A 101 -0.22 1.12 17.17
CA PHE A 101 -0.24 2.43 16.50
C PHE A 101 0.29 3.57 17.39
N SER A 102 -0.08 3.57 18.66
CA SER A 102 0.33 4.62 19.62
C SER A 102 1.86 4.73 19.79
N GLY A 103 2.58 3.61 19.60
CA GLY A 103 4.03 3.54 19.69
C GLY A 103 4.75 3.80 18.37
N MET A 104 4.03 4.01 17.27
CA MET A 104 4.59 4.16 15.92
C MET A 104 5.16 5.58 15.70
N ARG A 105 6.23 5.88 16.44
CA ARG A 105 6.93 7.17 16.48
C ARG A 105 8.38 6.98 16.05
N PHE A 106 8.97 8.01 15.48
CA PHE A 106 10.38 8.04 15.09
C PHE A 106 10.99 9.41 15.37
N ARG A 107 12.32 9.44 15.48
CA ARG A 107 13.06 10.70 15.68
C ARG A 107 13.62 11.19 14.35
N PHE A 108 13.35 12.45 14.04
CA PHE A 108 13.90 13.14 12.88
C PHE A 108 14.99 14.13 13.33
N TYR A 109 16.20 13.97 12.83
CA TYR A 109 17.35 14.81 13.17
C TYR A 109 17.69 15.74 12.00
N GLY A 110 17.41 17.04 12.16
CA GLY A 110 17.94 18.08 11.28
C GLY A 110 19.39 18.38 11.70
N ARG A 111 20.35 18.01 10.85
CA ARG A 111 21.80 18.13 11.13
C ARG A 111 22.45 19.11 10.14
N SER A 112 23.64 19.63 10.45
CA SER A 112 24.48 20.26 9.42
C SER A 112 24.93 19.22 8.40
N ASN A 113 25.39 19.64 7.21
CA ASN A 113 25.93 18.73 6.19
C ASN A 113 27.02 17.80 6.74
N ALA A 114 27.98 18.35 7.49
CA ALA A 114 29.03 17.56 8.13
C ALA A 114 28.48 16.60 9.20
N GLY A 115 27.50 17.05 9.99
CA GLY A 115 26.85 16.22 11.00
C GLY A 115 26.02 15.07 10.40
N PHE A 116 25.40 15.30 9.25
CA PHE A 116 24.71 14.25 8.49
C PHE A 116 25.70 13.23 7.93
N GLN A 117 26.80 13.68 7.31
CA GLN A 117 27.84 12.77 6.81
C GLN A 117 28.42 11.90 7.93
N ALA A 118 28.76 12.49 9.07
CA ALA A 118 29.23 11.74 10.23
C ALA A 118 28.19 10.75 10.79
N TRP A 119 26.90 11.06 10.65
CA TRP A 119 25.81 10.15 11.01
C TRP A 119 25.74 8.96 10.04
N VAL A 120 25.88 9.18 8.74
CA VAL A 120 25.95 8.13 7.72
C VAL A 120 27.16 7.23 7.95
N ASP A 121 28.35 7.81 8.13
CA ASP A 121 29.59 7.06 8.30
C ASP A 121 29.54 6.16 9.53
N ARG A 122 28.95 6.64 10.63
CA ARG A 122 28.73 5.84 11.84
C ARG A 122 27.79 4.64 11.60
N ILE A 123 26.78 4.79 10.75
CA ILE A 123 25.88 3.67 10.40
C ILE A 123 26.63 2.65 9.56
N LYS A 124 27.38 3.10 8.56
CA LYS A 124 28.21 2.23 7.72
C LYS A 124 29.22 1.44 8.55
N SER A 125 29.91 2.11 9.48
CA SER A 125 30.89 1.45 10.36
C SER A 125 30.26 0.51 11.39
N GLY A 126 28.98 0.70 11.72
CA GLY A 126 28.24 -0.16 12.65
C GLY A 126 27.95 -1.56 12.09
N GLY A 127 28.10 -1.76 10.77
CA GLY A 127 27.91 -3.04 10.11
C GLY A 127 26.46 -3.49 10.02
N GLY A 128 26.27 -4.78 9.68
CA GLY A 128 24.96 -5.39 9.48
C GLY A 128 24.31 -5.02 8.13
N GLY A 129 23.76 -6.03 7.45
CA GLY A 129 22.97 -5.85 6.24
C GLY A 129 21.47 -5.93 6.53
N LEU A 130 20.68 -5.25 5.70
CA LEU A 130 19.25 -5.48 5.51
C LEU A 130 19.03 -6.13 4.14
N ASP A 131 19.04 -7.45 4.13
CA ASP A 131 18.70 -8.26 2.96
C ASP A 131 17.20 -8.61 2.94
N ARG A 132 16.73 -9.23 1.85
CA ARG A 132 15.33 -9.67 1.73
C ARG A 132 14.89 -10.64 2.83
N ALA A 133 15.76 -11.54 3.27
CA ALA A 133 15.42 -12.53 4.31
C ALA A 133 15.24 -11.85 5.67
N LYS A 134 16.12 -10.92 6.01
CA LYS A 134 16.06 -10.12 7.22
C LYS A 134 14.93 -9.12 7.18
N TYR A 135 14.60 -8.58 6.01
CA TYR A 135 13.39 -7.78 5.83
C TYR A 135 12.13 -8.60 6.16
N GLN A 136 12.04 -9.86 5.75
CA GLN A 136 10.90 -10.73 6.11
C GLN A 136 10.82 -11.02 7.61
N GLN A 137 11.94 -10.99 8.33
CA GLN A 137 11.93 -11.03 9.79
C GLN A 137 11.48 -9.69 10.37
N LEU A 138 11.94 -8.59 9.78
CA LEU A 138 11.64 -7.23 10.20
C LEU A 138 10.17 -6.85 9.97
N VAL A 139 9.50 -7.36 8.94
CA VAL A 139 8.09 -7.04 8.64
C VAL A 139 7.11 -7.66 9.65
N LYS A 140 7.52 -8.71 10.38
CA LYS A 140 6.65 -9.36 11.37
C LYS A 140 6.14 -8.33 12.39
N PRO A 141 4.87 -8.41 12.85
CA PRO A 141 4.32 -7.45 13.80
C PRO A 141 5.14 -7.40 15.08
N THR A 142 5.62 -6.22 15.46
CA THR A 142 6.34 -5.99 16.73
C THR A 142 6.09 -4.58 17.21
N GLU A 143 5.98 -4.38 18.51
CA GLU A 143 5.72 -3.06 19.09
C GLU A 143 6.98 -2.45 19.74
N LYS A 144 7.06 -1.11 19.73
CA LYS A 144 8.08 -0.33 20.45
C LYS A 144 9.52 -0.77 20.16
N VAL A 145 9.81 -1.10 18.90
CA VAL A 145 11.15 -1.50 18.46
C VAL A 145 12.13 -0.34 18.67
N PRO A 146 13.27 -0.58 19.33
CA PRO A 146 14.30 0.45 19.47
C PRO A 146 14.89 0.83 18.12
N VAL A 147 15.67 1.90 18.09
CA VAL A 147 16.37 2.30 16.85
C VAL A 147 17.30 1.19 16.38
N MET A 148 17.10 0.73 15.15
CA MET A 148 18.00 -0.21 14.48
C MET A 148 18.71 0.50 13.33
N ARG A 149 19.95 0.11 13.06
CA ARG A 149 20.79 0.68 12.00
C ARG A 149 21.39 -0.47 11.19
N PHE A 150 21.40 -0.32 9.87
CA PHE A 150 21.95 -1.28 8.93
C PHE A 150 22.95 -0.54 8.03
N GLY A 151 24.22 -0.95 8.09
CA GLY A 151 25.30 -0.39 7.30
C GLY A 151 25.27 -0.76 5.81
N ALA A 152 24.47 -1.76 5.43
CA ALA A 152 24.24 -2.18 4.06
C ALA A 152 22.75 -2.54 3.81
N VAL A 153 22.26 -2.36 2.59
CA VAL A 153 20.90 -2.70 2.16
C VAL A 153 20.94 -3.34 0.78
N ASP A 154 20.11 -4.37 0.56
CA ASP A 154 19.96 -4.98 -0.76
C ASP A 154 19.50 -3.95 -1.81
N PRO A 155 20.22 -3.83 -2.94
CA PRO A 155 19.78 -2.98 -4.04
C PRO A 155 18.39 -3.37 -4.53
N GLY A 156 17.52 -2.36 -4.72
CA GLY A 156 16.15 -2.58 -5.19
C GLY A 156 15.19 -3.18 -4.17
N LEU A 157 15.58 -3.27 -2.87
CA LEU A 157 14.68 -3.72 -1.81
C LEU A 157 13.39 -2.88 -1.78
N PHE A 158 13.50 -1.54 -1.86
CA PHE A 158 12.33 -0.67 -1.88
C PHE A 158 11.39 -0.97 -3.05
N LYS A 159 11.93 -1.11 -4.27
CA LYS A 159 11.14 -1.51 -5.45
C LYS A 159 10.43 -2.83 -5.22
N ALA A 160 11.12 -3.83 -4.66
CA ALA A 160 10.52 -5.13 -4.37
C ALA A 160 9.40 -5.04 -3.30
N ILE A 161 9.49 -4.10 -2.35
CA ILE A 161 8.43 -3.82 -1.37
C ILE A 161 7.21 -3.22 -2.07
N VAL A 162 7.42 -2.18 -2.89
CA VAL A 162 6.35 -1.52 -3.66
C VAL A 162 5.65 -2.53 -4.58
N GLU A 163 6.41 -3.37 -5.29
CA GLU A 163 5.88 -4.40 -6.19
C GLU A 163 5.42 -5.68 -5.47
N GLN A 164 5.45 -5.68 -4.13
CA GLN A 164 5.02 -6.78 -3.25
C GLN A 164 5.68 -8.14 -3.54
N CYS A 165 6.94 -8.16 -3.97
CA CYS A 165 7.71 -9.36 -4.36
C CYS A 165 8.99 -9.58 -3.53
N VAL A 166 8.99 -9.17 -2.26
CA VAL A 166 10.15 -9.41 -1.38
C VAL A 166 10.30 -10.90 -1.00
N ALA A 167 9.22 -11.66 -1.06
CA ALA A 167 9.23 -13.10 -0.81
C ALA A 167 9.97 -13.85 -1.94
N ALA A 168 10.83 -14.80 -1.59
CA ALA A 168 11.57 -15.58 -2.57
C ALA A 168 10.61 -16.34 -3.51
N GLY A 169 10.85 -16.26 -4.82
CA GLY A 169 10.03 -16.91 -5.84
C GLY A 169 8.67 -16.24 -6.12
N LYS A 170 8.32 -15.16 -5.44
CA LYS A 170 7.10 -14.39 -5.75
C LYS A 170 7.38 -13.45 -6.93
N PRO A 171 6.64 -13.54 -8.05
CA PRO A 171 6.80 -12.61 -9.16
C PRO A 171 6.40 -11.19 -8.74
N CYS A 172 7.08 -10.18 -9.27
CA CYS A 172 6.73 -8.78 -9.04
C CYS A 172 5.45 -8.41 -9.79
N MET A 173 4.69 -7.45 -9.25
CA MET A 173 3.46 -6.95 -9.87
C MET A 173 3.68 -6.54 -11.33
N SER A 174 4.78 -5.85 -11.63
CA SER A 174 5.13 -5.43 -13.00
C SER A 174 5.40 -6.61 -13.94
N ASP A 175 6.05 -7.66 -13.45
CA ASP A 175 6.33 -8.88 -14.22
C ASP A 175 5.04 -9.64 -14.56
N LEU A 176 4.12 -9.75 -13.58
CA LEU A 176 2.80 -10.33 -13.78
C LEU A 176 2.01 -9.56 -14.86
N MET A 177 1.96 -8.23 -14.74
CA MET A 177 1.25 -7.39 -15.71
C MET A 177 1.87 -7.48 -17.11
N ALA A 178 3.20 -7.56 -17.21
CA ALA A 178 3.89 -7.74 -18.48
C ALA A 178 3.61 -9.11 -19.10
N HIS A 179 3.53 -10.17 -18.29
CA HIS A 179 3.16 -11.52 -18.73
C HIS A 179 1.71 -11.57 -19.23
N ASP A 180 0.78 -10.96 -18.49
CA ASP A 180 -0.64 -10.89 -18.87
C ASP A 180 -0.85 -10.12 -20.18
N THR A 181 -0.16 -8.98 -20.34
CA THR A 181 -0.19 -8.18 -21.59
C THR A 181 0.30 -9.01 -22.79
N LYS A 182 1.32 -9.84 -22.58
CA LYS A 182 1.88 -10.74 -23.61
C LYS A 182 1.06 -12.01 -23.82
N GLY A 183 -0.05 -12.21 -23.12
CA GLY A 183 -0.99 -13.32 -23.32
C GLY A 183 -0.89 -14.45 -22.31
N GLY A 184 -0.48 -14.14 -21.08
CA GLY A 184 -0.34 -15.10 -20.00
C GLY A 184 -1.60 -15.93 -19.76
N MET A 185 -1.46 -17.25 -19.83
CA MET A 185 -2.44 -18.24 -19.38
C MET A 185 -1.90 -19.00 -18.17
N THR A 186 -2.82 -19.28 -17.25
CA THR A 186 -2.80 -20.27 -16.15
C THR A 186 -1.72 -20.12 -15.06
N MET A 187 -2.14 -19.65 -13.88
CA MET A 187 -1.57 -20.16 -12.64
C MET A 187 -2.23 -21.52 -12.34
N PRO A 188 -1.48 -22.62 -12.16
CA PRO A 188 -2.03 -23.84 -11.62
C PRO A 188 -2.31 -23.63 -10.12
N GLY A 189 -3.58 -23.79 -9.70
CA GLY A 189 -3.90 -24.04 -8.28
C GLY A 189 -4.81 -23.07 -7.54
N VAL A 190 -5.58 -22.19 -8.20
CA VAL A 190 -6.68 -21.47 -7.51
C VAL A 190 -8.00 -22.12 -7.91
N ASN A 191 -8.71 -22.67 -6.93
CA ASN A 191 -9.96 -23.42 -7.11
C ASN A 191 -10.98 -22.65 -7.95
N GLY A 192 -11.29 -23.16 -9.13
CA GLY A 192 -12.29 -22.60 -10.05
C GLY A 192 -11.98 -22.96 -11.49
N GLY A 193 -11.82 -24.26 -11.77
CA GLY A 193 -11.49 -24.73 -13.11
C GLY A 193 -12.61 -24.47 -14.11
N HIS A 194 -12.24 -24.23 -15.37
CA HIS A 194 -12.95 -24.68 -16.59
C HIS A 194 -11.88 -24.93 -17.68
N GLY A 195 -11.59 -26.21 -17.92
CA GLY A 195 -11.21 -26.82 -19.22
C GLY A 195 -9.91 -26.41 -19.96
N PRO A 196 -9.33 -27.31 -20.77
CA PRO A 196 -8.24 -26.96 -21.68
C PRO A 196 -8.79 -26.07 -22.79
N GLN A 197 -8.25 -24.85 -22.93
CA GLN A 197 -8.64 -23.93 -24.00
C GLN A 197 -7.87 -24.27 -25.27
N GLU A 198 -8.62 -24.72 -26.27
CA GLU A 198 -8.19 -24.96 -27.65
C GLU A 198 -7.53 -23.70 -28.23
N SER A 199 -6.58 -23.87 -29.14
CA SER A 199 -5.74 -22.84 -29.75
C SER A 199 -6.51 -21.82 -30.61
N GLY A 200 -7.33 -21.00 -29.97
CA GLY A 200 -8.17 -19.98 -30.59
C GLY A 200 -7.95 -18.60 -29.97
N VAL A 201 -8.15 -17.58 -30.81
CA VAL A 201 -8.01 -16.13 -30.55
C VAL A 201 -8.54 -15.71 -29.18
N ARG A 202 -7.80 -14.83 -28.48
CA ARG A 202 -8.16 -14.28 -27.17
C ARG A 202 -9.60 -13.77 -27.17
N PRO A 203 -10.44 -14.11 -26.18
CA PRO A 203 -11.77 -13.52 -26.07
C PRO A 203 -11.66 -12.02 -25.75
N GLU A 204 -12.38 -11.21 -26.53
CA GLU A 204 -12.38 -9.76 -26.40
C GLU A 204 -12.99 -9.33 -25.05
N GLY A 205 -12.35 -8.36 -24.39
CA GLY A 205 -12.78 -7.86 -23.08
C GLY A 205 -14.16 -7.21 -23.16
N ALA A 206 -14.97 -7.31 -22.12
CA ALA A 206 -16.33 -6.78 -22.10
C ALA A 206 -16.42 -5.24 -22.26
N LEU A 207 -15.30 -4.51 -22.18
CA LEU A 207 -15.23 -3.07 -22.50
C LEU A 207 -15.20 -2.80 -24.01
N LEU A 208 -14.66 -3.74 -24.78
CA LEU A 208 -14.47 -3.64 -26.23
C LEU A 208 -15.61 -4.26 -27.03
N LYS A 209 -16.42 -5.11 -26.37
CA LYS A 209 -17.65 -5.66 -26.94
C LYS A 209 -18.72 -4.59 -27.12
N ASP A 210 -19.43 -4.64 -28.23
CA ASP A 210 -20.61 -3.82 -28.46
C ASP A 210 -21.75 -4.19 -27.48
N GLY A 211 -22.68 -3.26 -27.26
CA GLY A 211 -23.71 -3.37 -26.21
C GLY A 211 -24.55 -4.66 -26.30
N ASP A 212 -24.80 -5.14 -27.50
CA ASP A 212 -25.58 -6.35 -27.76
C ASP A 212 -24.79 -7.65 -27.52
N GLU A 213 -23.46 -7.60 -27.49
CA GLU A 213 -22.57 -8.73 -27.21
C GLU A 213 -22.23 -8.88 -25.73
N LYS A 214 -22.54 -7.86 -24.91
CA LYS A 214 -22.46 -7.94 -23.45
C LYS A 214 -23.68 -8.69 -22.95
N GLY A 215 -23.61 -10.01 -22.95
CA GLY A 215 -24.65 -10.84 -22.32
C GLY A 215 -24.95 -10.36 -20.89
N SER A 216 -26.23 -10.23 -20.54
CA SER A 216 -26.65 -9.87 -19.19
C SER A 216 -26.23 -10.96 -18.21
N GLY A 217 -25.37 -10.63 -17.24
CA GLY A 217 -25.02 -11.56 -16.17
C GLY A 217 -26.25 -11.97 -15.34
N LYS A 218 -26.20 -13.16 -14.72
CA LYS A 218 -27.26 -13.64 -13.83
C LYS A 218 -27.49 -12.62 -12.70
N HIS A 219 -28.69 -12.02 -12.66
CA HIS A 219 -29.04 -11.03 -11.65
C HIS A 219 -29.33 -11.73 -10.32
N TRP A 220 -28.34 -11.76 -9.43
CA TRP A 220 -28.41 -12.44 -8.13
C TRP A 220 -29.37 -11.78 -7.13
N SER A 221 -29.79 -10.55 -7.40
CA SER A 221 -30.75 -9.78 -6.61
C SER A 221 -32.15 -9.72 -7.25
N ALA A 222 -32.40 -10.46 -8.33
CA ALA A 222 -33.74 -10.57 -8.88
C ALA A 222 -34.65 -11.35 -7.91
N PRO A 223 -35.90 -10.91 -7.68
CA PRO A 223 -36.88 -11.73 -6.99
C PRO A 223 -37.04 -13.07 -7.71
N ALA A 224 -37.02 -14.16 -6.95
CA ALA A 224 -37.09 -15.51 -7.49
C ALA A 224 -38.45 -15.78 -8.16
N ASP A 225 -39.52 -15.14 -7.67
CA ASP A 225 -40.86 -15.21 -8.27
C ASP A 225 -41.51 -13.81 -8.29
N ILE A 226 -41.41 -13.17 -9.45
CA ILE A 226 -41.92 -11.82 -9.73
C ILE A 226 -43.44 -11.73 -9.51
N LYS A 227 -44.19 -12.83 -9.68
CA LYS A 227 -45.65 -12.84 -9.48
C LYS A 227 -46.06 -12.96 -8.01
N ARG A 228 -45.24 -13.61 -7.19
CA ARG A 228 -45.48 -13.78 -5.75
C ARG A 228 -45.02 -12.56 -4.95
N ASP A 229 -43.91 -11.94 -5.37
CA ASP A 229 -43.21 -10.91 -4.62
C ASP A 229 -43.55 -9.47 -5.10
N GLY A 230 -44.66 -9.33 -5.85
CA GLY A 230 -45.33 -8.03 -6.08
C GLY A 230 -44.67 -7.08 -7.08
N GLY A 231 -44.15 -7.58 -8.21
CA GLY A 231 -43.62 -6.70 -9.27
C GLY A 231 -43.93 -7.20 -10.68
N THR A 232 -43.70 -6.37 -11.69
CA THR A 232 -43.78 -6.73 -13.11
C THR A 232 -42.54 -6.21 -13.85
N ARG A 233 -42.17 -6.85 -14.95
CA ARG A 233 -41.03 -6.41 -15.79
C ARG A 233 -41.35 -5.19 -16.67
N THR A 234 -42.58 -4.69 -16.62
CA THR A 234 -43.02 -3.58 -17.47
C THR A 234 -42.61 -2.24 -16.84
N PRO A 235 -41.79 -1.41 -17.51
CA PRO A 235 -41.39 -0.11 -16.98
C PRO A 235 -42.61 0.78 -16.71
N GLY A 236 -42.70 1.36 -15.51
CA GLY A 236 -43.74 2.34 -15.14
C GLY A 236 -45.03 1.78 -14.54
N GLN A 237 -45.18 0.47 -14.37
CA GLN A 237 -46.33 -0.13 -13.69
C GLN A 237 -46.42 0.28 -12.21
N PRO A 238 -47.61 0.66 -11.68
CA PRO A 238 -47.80 1.02 -10.27
C PRO A 238 -47.42 -0.09 -9.29
N ASP A 239 -47.60 -1.35 -9.67
CA ASP A 239 -47.26 -2.52 -8.85
C ASP A 239 -45.76 -2.55 -8.47
N ASN A 240 -44.88 -2.00 -9.33
CA ASN A 240 -43.44 -1.88 -9.03
C ASN A 240 -43.12 -0.82 -7.95
N ARG A 241 -44.11 -0.04 -7.51
CA ARG A 241 -43.98 0.99 -6.47
C ARG A 241 -44.68 0.60 -5.17
N ASP A 242 -45.35 -0.55 -5.12
CA ASP A 242 -46.01 -1.05 -3.93
C ASP A 242 -45.02 -1.92 -3.11
N HIS A 243 -44.48 -1.35 -2.02
CA HIS A 243 -43.48 -2.01 -1.17
C HIS A 243 -44.09 -2.80 0.00
N THR A 244 -45.40 -3.00 0.02
CA THR A 244 -46.10 -3.61 1.17
C THR A 244 -45.97 -5.13 1.28
N MET A 245 -45.46 -5.83 0.25
CA MET A 245 -45.35 -7.30 0.21
C MET A 245 -43.92 -7.86 0.20
N LEU A 246 -42.92 -7.11 0.67
CA LEU A 246 -41.58 -7.66 0.87
C LEU A 246 -41.55 -8.58 2.10
N ALA A 247 -41.81 -9.88 1.91
CA ALA A 247 -41.49 -10.88 2.92
C ALA A 247 -39.97 -10.84 3.19
N PRO A 248 -39.51 -10.72 4.45
CA PRO A 248 -38.08 -10.65 4.74
C PRO A 248 -37.39 -11.93 4.27
N HIS A 249 -36.43 -11.78 3.36
CA HIS A 249 -35.65 -12.90 2.83
C HIS A 249 -34.91 -13.61 3.98
N THR A 250 -35.16 -14.90 4.16
CA THR A 250 -34.32 -15.75 4.99
C THR A 250 -33.01 -16.03 4.27
N LEU A 251 -31.89 -15.76 4.93
CA LEU A 251 -30.56 -16.04 4.39
C LEU A 251 -30.35 -17.56 4.25
N PRO A 252 -29.57 -18.03 3.26
CA PRO A 252 -29.25 -19.45 3.13
C PRO A 252 -28.51 -19.93 4.39
N GLY A 253 -29.13 -20.83 5.15
CA GLY A 253 -28.57 -21.39 6.39
C GLY A 253 -29.31 -21.04 7.69
N SER A 254 -30.26 -20.10 7.68
CA SER A 254 -31.09 -19.80 8.85
C SER A 254 -32.41 -20.59 8.82
N ARG A 255 -32.71 -21.37 9.88
CA ARG A 255 -34.03 -21.97 10.07
C ARG A 255 -35.00 -20.86 10.52
N PRO A 256 -36.23 -20.81 9.99
CA PRO A 256 -37.22 -19.84 10.44
C PRO A 256 -37.55 -20.07 11.91
N VAL A 257 -37.51 -19.00 12.71
CA VAL A 257 -38.06 -19.00 14.07
C VAL A 257 -39.57 -18.81 13.92
N ALA A 258 -40.35 -19.81 14.34
CA ALA A 258 -41.79 -19.66 14.45
C ALA A 258 -42.09 -18.63 15.55
N VAL A 259 -42.73 -17.53 15.18
CA VAL A 259 -43.34 -16.59 16.13
C VAL A 259 -44.80 -17.01 16.23
N GLY A 260 -45.21 -17.40 17.43
CA GLY A 260 -46.62 -17.63 17.79
C GLY A 260 -47.38 -16.34 18.02
#